data_AF-A0A7V9WT35-F1
#
_entry.id   AF-A0A7V9WT35-F1
#
_cell.length_a   1.000
_cell.length_b   1.000
_cell.length_c   1.000
_cell.angle_alpha   90.00
_cell.angle_beta   90.00
_cell.angle_gamma   90.00
#
_symmetry.space_group_name_H-M   'P 1'
#
loop_
_entity.id
_entity.type
_entity.pdbx_description
1 polymer ?
#
loop_
_entity_poly.entity_id
_entity_poly.type
_entity_poly.pdbx_seq_one_letter_code
_entity_poly.pdbx_strand_id
1 'polypeptide(L)' 'MTDKEKVAIRERAKKEMEVLDIYVDEAYRQLEPNADFTRLMLYACTAYLSAGLTDIYSSVEGLYGQIVIGE' A
#
# COMPACT_ATOMS: atom_id res chain seq x y z
N MET A 1 15.54 10.75 -17.00
CA MET A 1 15.67 10.05 -15.72
C MET A 1 17.13 9.70 -15.49
N THR A 2 17.74 10.29 -14.46
CA THR A 2 19.13 10.09 -14.08
C THR A 2 19.34 8.69 -13.48
N ASP A 3 20.58 8.21 -13.44
CA ASP A 3 20.87 6.91 -12.84
C ASP A 3 20.59 6.88 -11.33
N LYS A 4 20.73 8.03 -10.65
CA LYS A 4 20.32 8.20 -9.25
C LYS A 4 18.81 8.02 -9.08
N GLU A 5 18.00 8.59 -9.97
CA GLU A 5 16.53 8.42 -9.96
C GLU A 5 16.13 6.98 -10.21
N LYS A 6 16.79 6.28 -11.15
CA LYS A 6 16.55 4.85 -11.41
C LYS A 6 16.79 3.98 -10.18
N VAL A 7 17.91 4.21 -9.46
CA VAL A 7 18.22 3.47 -8.24
C VAL A 7 17.17 3.75 -7.16
N ALA A 8 16.81 5.02 -6.95
CA ALA A 8 15.80 5.38 -5.95
C ALA A 8 14.42 4.75 -6.24
N ILE A 9 13.98 4.74 -7.51
CA ILE A 9 12.73 4.10 -7.92
C ILE A 9 12.78 2.60 -7.67
N ARG A 10 13.89 1.94 -8.01
CA ARG A 10 14.05 0.49 -7.79
C ARG A 10 14.01 0.13 -6.31
N GLU A 11 14.74 0.86 -5.48
CA GLU A 11 14.75 0.62 -4.02
C GLU A 11 13.38 0.88 -3.41
N ARG A 12 12.65 1.89 -3.89
CA ARG A 12 11.26 2.10 -3.47
C ARG A 12 10.35 0.95 -3.91
N ALA A 13 10.44 0.52 -5.17
CA ALA A 13 9.62 -0.58 -5.68
C ALA A 13 9.85 -1.89 -4.91
N LYS A 14 11.10 -2.20 -4.51
CA LYS A 14 11.40 -3.36 -3.67
C LYS A 14 10.67 -3.29 -2.32
N LYS A 15 10.71 -2.14 -1.66
CA LYS A 15 9.99 -1.94 -0.39
C LYS A 15 8.49 -2.12 -0.56
N GLU A 16 7.90 -1.58 -1.62
CA GLU A 16 6.47 -1.77 -1.89
C GLU A 16 6.12 -3.25 -2.13
N MET A 17 7.01 -4.01 -2.78
CA MET A 17 6.83 -5.46 -2.95
C MET A 17 6.90 -6.21 -1.61
N GLU A 18 7.82 -5.85 -0.71
CA GLU A 18 7.91 -6.41 0.65
C GLU A 18 6.63 -6.14 1.45
N VAL A 19 6.04 -4.95 1.29
CA VAL A 19 4.76 -4.61 1.95
C VAL A 19 3.61 -5.44 1.36
N LEU A 20 3.53 -5.57 0.04
CA LEU A 20 2.50 -6.38 -0.61
C LEU A 20 2.57 -7.85 -0.17
N ASP A 21 3.78 -8.40 0.01
CA ASP A 21 4.00 -9.77 0.48
C ASP A 21 3.32 -10.05 1.84
N ILE A 22 3.33 -9.07 2.75
CA ILE A 22 2.62 -9.16 4.04
C ILE A 22 1.11 -9.32 3.83
N TYR A 23 0.52 -8.57 2.89
CA TYR A 23 -0.90 -8.68 2.57
C TYR A 23 -1.25 -10.00 1.87
N VAL A 24 -0.32 -10.57 1.11
CA VAL A 24 -0.46 -11.90 0.50
C VAL A 24 -0.48 -13.00 1.56
N ASP A 25 0.42 -12.95 2.54
CA ASP A 25 0.43 -13.89 3.67
C ASP A 25 -0.87 -13.78 4.50
N GLU A 26 -1.33 -12.56 4.79
CA GLU A 26 -2.61 -12.37 5.49
C GLU A 26 -3.80 -12.89 4.67
N ALA A 27 -3.84 -12.60 3.36
CA ALA A 27 -4.89 -13.11 2.48
C ALA A 27 -4.92 -14.65 2.45
N TYR A 28 -3.75 -15.29 2.47
CA TYR A 28 -3.62 -16.74 2.55
C TYR A 28 -4.25 -17.26 3.84
N ARG A 29 -3.86 -16.72 5.01
CA ARG A 29 -4.38 -17.12 6.33
C ARG A 29 -5.90 -16.95 6.45
N GLN A 30 -6.48 -15.93 5.82
CA GLN A 30 -7.91 -15.64 5.92
C GLN A 30 -8.78 -16.49 4.98
N LEU A 31 -8.25 -16.92 3.83
CA LEU A 31 -9.03 -17.60 2.78
C LEU A 31 -8.90 -19.13 2.78
N GLU A 32 -8.02 -19.71 3.59
CA GLU A 32 -7.89 -21.16 3.73
C GLU A 32 -9.21 -21.84 4.15
N PRO A 33 -9.56 -23.03 3.62
CA PRO A 33 -8.83 -23.85 2.63
C PRO A 33 -9.24 -23.58 1.17
N ASN A 34 -10.05 -22.55 0.88
CA ASN A 34 -10.71 -22.33 -0.41
C ASN A 34 -10.02 -21.28 -1.30
N ALA A 35 -8.76 -20.95 -1.02
CA ALA A 35 -8.03 -19.89 -1.71
C ALA A 35 -7.55 -20.36 -3.09
N ASP A 36 -8.28 -20.00 -4.16
CA ASP A 36 -7.68 -19.95 -5.49
C ASP A 36 -6.79 -18.70 -5.64
N PHE A 37 -5.78 -18.79 -6.50
CA PHE A 37 -4.79 -17.73 -6.70
C PHE A 37 -5.42 -16.36 -7.00
N THR A 38 -6.47 -16.33 -7.84
CA THR A 38 -7.11 -15.08 -8.24
C THR A 38 -7.79 -14.41 -7.06
N ARG A 39 -8.54 -15.17 -6.26
CA ARG A 39 -9.21 -14.65 -5.05
C ARG A 39 -8.22 -14.15 -4.01
N LEU A 40 -7.12 -14.89 -3.82
CA LEU A 40 -6.07 -14.50 -2.90
C LEU A 40 -5.42 -13.18 -3.31
N MET A 41 -5.02 -13.07 -4.59
CA MET A 41 -4.40 -11.84 -5.10
C MET A 41 -5.36 -10.67 -5.10
N LEU A 42 -6.64 -10.88 -5.41
CA LEU A 42 -7.66 -9.82 -5.32
C LEU A 42 -7.76 -9.29 -3.89
N TYR A 43 -7.86 -10.18 -2.89
CA TYR A 43 -7.93 -9.78 -1.48
C TYR A 43 -6.69 -8.99 -1.06
N ALA A 44 -5.49 -9.51 -1.32
CA ALA A 44 -4.23 -8.89 -0.95
C ALA A 44 -4.06 -7.51 -1.60
N CYS A 45 -4.29 -7.41 -2.92
CA CYS A 45 -4.17 -6.14 -3.65
C CYS A 45 -5.22 -5.12 -3.21
N THR A 46 -6.46 -5.54 -2.95
CA THR A 46 -7.49 -4.64 -2.42
C THR A 46 -7.09 -4.09 -1.06
N ALA A 47 -6.64 -4.95 -0.14
CA ALA A 47 -6.20 -4.52 1.19
C ALA A 47 -5.01 -3.54 1.12
N TYR A 48 -3.99 -3.87 0.32
CA TYR A 48 -2.82 -3.01 0.11
C TYR A 48 -3.19 -1.63 -0.45
N LEU A 49 -4.02 -1.59 -1.51
CA LEU A 49 -4.46 -0.33 -2.12
C LEU A 49 -5.35 0.48 -1.17
N SER A 50 -6.23 -0.17 -0.42
CA SER A 50 -7.08 0.50 0.57
C SER A 50 -6.26 1.14 1.69
N ALA A 51 -5.23 0.46 2.19
CA ALA A 51 -4.32 1.03 3.18
C ALA A 51 -3.62 2.30 2.65
N GLY A 52 -3.09 2.23 1.43
CA GLY A 52 -2.48 3.40 0.79
C GLY A 52 -3.46 4.56 0.57
N LEU A 53 -4.72 4.29 0.24
CA LEU A 53 -5.76 5.32 0.12
C LEU A 53 -6.06 5.98 1.47
N THR A 54 -6.11 5.20 2.56
CA THR A 54 -6.28 5.73 3.92
C THR A 54 -5.14 6.66 4.30
N ASP A 55 -3.88 6.27 4.04
CA ASP A 55 -2.72 7.11 4.34
C ASP A 55 -2.73 8.44 3.58
N ILE A 56 -3.12 8.40 2.30
CA ILE A 56 -3.30 9.63 1.48
C ILE A 56 -4.40 10.50 2.09
N TYR A 57 -5.55 9.90 2.41
CA TYR A 57 -6.68 10.63 2.99
C TYR A 57 -6.29 11.30 4.32
N SER A 58 -5.65 10.58 5.23
CA SER A 58 -5.16 11.11 6.51
C SER A 58 -4.12 12.23 6.32
N SER A 59 -3.25 12.11 5.32
CA SER A 59 -2.27 13.16 4.99
C SER A 59 -2.97 14.44 4.50
N VAL A 60 -3.99 14.31 3.66
CA VAL A 60 -4.78 15.45 3.14
C VAL A 60 -5.58 16.12 4.26
N GLU A 61 -6.29 15.35 5.08
CA GLU A 61 -7.02 15.86 6.25
C GLU A 61 -6.08 16.61 7.22
N GLY A 62 -4.90 16.05 7.49
CA GLY A 62 -3.90 16.70 8.33
C GLY A 62 -3.44 18.06 7.78
N LEU A 63 -3.25 18.17 6.46
CA LEU A 63 -2.90 19.44 5.80
C LEU A 63 -4.04 20.45 5.92
N TYR A 64 -5.30 20.05 5.68
CA TYR A 64 -6.45 20.94 5.85
C TYR A 64 -6.61 21.42 7.30
N GLY A 65 -6.41 20.54 8.29
CA GLY A 65 -6.46 20.90 9.71
C GLY A 65 -5.44 21.99 10.08
N GLN A 66 -4.25 21.96 9.49
CA GLN A 66 -3.23 23.00 9.72
C GLN A 66 -3.58 24.35 9.10
N ILE A 67 -4.29 24.36 7.97
CA ILE A 67 -4.74 25.60 7.32
C ILE A 67 -5.80 26.31 8.18
N VAL A 68 -6.70 25.55 8.82
CA VAL A 68 -7.81 26.10 9.61
C VAL A 68 -7.38 26.64 10.98
N ILE A 69 -6.27 26.17 11.54
CA ILE A 69 -5.74 26.63 12.86
C ILE A 69 -4.81 27.86 12.69
N GLY A 70 -4.55 28.28 11.46
CA GLY A 70 -3.64 29.40 11.13
C GLY A 70 -4.26 30.81 11.13
N GLU A 71 -5.52 30.99 11.55
CA GLU A 71 -6.19 32.30 11.71
C GLU A 71 -6.35 32.72 13.18
#